data_AF-A0A062TW11-F1
#
_entry.id   AF-A0A062TW11-F1
#
_cell.length_a   1.000
_cell.length_b   1.000
_cell.length_c   1.000
_cell.angle_alpha   90.00
_cell.angle_beta   90.00
_cell.angle_gamma   90.00
#
_symmetry.space_group_name_H-M   'P 1'
#
loop_
_entity.id
_entity.type
_entity.pdbx_description
1 polymer ?
#
loop_
_entity_poly.entity_id
_entity_poly.type
_entity_poly.pdbx_seq_one_letter_code
_entity_poly.pdbx_strand_id
1 'polypeptide(L)'
;MRRSHLPLLLTLAMMVGASAFGEQPSEADASKMDADRLSEHFRDFVDEALDEGLLLPTEANHAAPDQLFRGRLQQAEDSGLSLTKAGCPMASVYDFHDFVDFRTYEDFLLWRQQRLAGNGVIPPVNLAKAYIATGLYAEARLELSRVEDEESRFLMALSRLLEDAEVPDIDIFQAATECGNTNSLWLAAAQLSLLNPAGADLLDRQLVTFRRLPHQIKIQLASNLIPLLDRMKHKLLAEKLLADFEPSVIQRSRGLSFGKALLDRDEAAIRQYLAYPEVRSQAAAALVRFGFPVDPSLQGELVDNALQDVQRLPENANVRASIQTMLNDLDDTSDYALLTQLAKLSTLRAPEMRDLLSEQFEARLRKDLLDTEGPANLAAISALAENRALLEERPESGDIFTAASEQAANLGLKSLADLFGGGAQASSGQVSEQAALAFRMADFETLRVLSREVPENPDVARLASMSAIMTQDKAWLQQAGAHVPLDVGTLVALIECDAAAGKWMLPSSIYSTVERIDDQEYRDRIESILGMRARAMGANSRTIELAAIPDELALIEASLNSNAWEMP
;
A
#
# COMPACT_ATOMS: atom_id res chain seq x y z
N MET A 1 20.54 -38.01 -34.01
CA MET A 1 19.88 -39.33 -33.99
C MET A 1 19.56 -39.71 -32.54
N ARG A 2 18.26 -39.93 -32.23
CA ARG A 2 17.61 -40.77 -31.19
C ARG A 2 18.19 -40.86 -29.75
N ARG A 3 17.41 -40.39 -28.74
CA ARG A 3 16.63 -41.16 -27.70
C ARG A 3 17.50 -41.72 -26.54
N SER A 4 17.12 -41.82 -25.26
CA SER A 4 15.95 -41.51 -24.42
C SER A 4 16.29 -41.88 -22.95
N HIS A 5 15.72 -41.14 -21.99
CA HIS A 5 15.24 -41.48 -20.62
C HIS A 5 16.04 -42.29 -19.54
N LEU A 6 15.90 -41.77 -18.31
CA LEU A 6 15.98 -42.33 -16.92
C LEU A 6 15.70 -43.83 -16.76
N PRO A 7 16.21 -44.50 -15.69
CA PRO A 7 15.67 -44.39 -14.30
C PRO A 7 16.78 -44.43 -13.21
N LEU A 8 16.60 -44.38 -11.89
CA LEU A 8 15.59 -43.96 -10.89
C LEU A 8 16.12 -44.53 -9.55
N LEU A 9 16.15 -43.72 -8.48
CA LEU A 9 15.97 -44.10 -7.06
C LEU A 9 16.69 -45.37 -6.52
N LEU A 10 17.92 -45.25 -5.99
CA LEU A 10 18.46 -46.29 -5.07
C LEU A 10 19.63 -45.88 -4.16
N THR A 11 19.80 -44.60 -3.82
CA THR A 11 21.00 -44.17 -3.04
C THR A 11 20.74 -43.34 -1.78
N LEU A 12 19.50 -43.23 -1.28
CA LEU A 12 19.23 -42.51 -0.04
C LEU A 12 18.44 -43.34 0.99
N ALA A 13 18.93 -44.53 1.31
CA ALA A 13 18.41 -45.34 2.40
C ALA A 13 19.52 -46.19 3.04
N MET A 14 20.50 -45.54 3.67
CA MET A 14 21.38 -46.16 4.69
C MET A 14 22.15 -45.06 5.43
N MET A 15 21.50 -44.42 6.41
CA MET A 15 22.12 -43.85 7.61
C MET A 15 21.02 -43.56 8.64
N VAL A 16 20.48 -44.60 9.26
CA VAL A 16 19.80 -44.51 10.55
C VAL A 16 20.27 -45.70 11.38
N GLY A 17 21.05 -45.43 12.43
CA GLY A 17 21.56 -46.49 13.29
C GLY A 17 22.41 -46.00 14.47
N ALA A 18 21.75 -45.89 15.62
CA ALA A 18 22.24 -45.98 17.01
C ALA A 18 22.86 -44.75 17.71
N SER A 19 22.01 -44.06 18.50
CA SER A 19 22.10 -43.91 19.98
C SER A 19 21.03 -42.90 20.45
N ALA A 20 20.33 -42.98 21.58
CA ALA A 20 20.07 -43.98 22.62
C ALA A 20 18.95 -43.42 23.53
N PHE A 21 18.05 -44.28 24.01
CA PHE A 21 17.17 -44.17 25.19
C PHE A 21 16.60 -42.80 25.64
N GLY A 22 15.31 -42.60 25.39
CA GLY A 22 14.38 -41.78 26.18
C GLY A 22 13.01 -42.47 26.17
N GLU A 23 12.29 -42.41 27.29
CA GLU A 23 10.98 -43.03 27.58
C GLU A 23 10.15 -43.50 26.38
N GLN A 24 9.71 -44.76 26.39
CA GLN A 24 8.62 -45.24 25.53
C GLN A 24 7.33 -44.50 25.94
N PRO A 25 6.72 -43.67 25.08
CA PRO A 25 5.42 -43.08 25.40
C PRO A 25 4.38 -44.19 25.46
N SER A 26 3.40 -44.04 26.34
CA SER A 26 2.33 -45.03 26.51
C SER A 26 1.61 -45.27 25.19
N GLU A 27 1.12 -46.49 24.92
CA GLU A 27 0.36 -46.84 23.70
C GLU A 27 -0.84 -45.89 23.42
N ALA A 28 -1.30 -45.15 24.43
CA ALA A 28 -2.34 -44.14 24.30
C ALA A 28 -1.89 -42.85 23.56
N ASP A 29 -0.61 -42.49 23.63
CA ASP A 29 -0.06 -41.30 22.97
C ASP A 29 0.35 -41.57 21.52
N ALA A 30 0.81 -42.81 21.22
CA ALA A 30 1.06 -43.25 19.86
C ALA A 30 -0.23 -43.30 19.02
N SER A 31 -1.33 -43.76 19.62
CA SER A 31 -2.64 -43.83 18.94
C SER A 31 -3.26 -42.45 18.67
N LYS A 32 -2.91 -41.40 19.43
CA LYS A 32 -3.32 -40.01 19.16
C LYS A 32 -2.49 -39.36 18.07
N MET A 33 -1.17 -39.56 18.08
CA MET A 33 -0.31 -39.06 16.99
C MET A 33 -0.62 -39.71 15.64
N ASP A 34 -0.98 -40.99 15.62
CA ASP A 34 -1.41 -41.67 14.39
C ASP A 34 -2.80 -41.23 13.94
N ALA A 35 -3.73 -40.95 14.86
CA ALA A 35 -5.05 -40.39 14.52
C ALA A 35 -4.97 -38.95 13.99
N ASP A 36 -4.10 -38.12 14.57
CA ASP A 36 -3.88 -36.74 14.11
C ASP A 36 -3.20 -36.72 12.73
N ARG A 37 -2.22 -37.61 12.48
CA ARG A 37 -1.61 -37.79 11.14
C ARG A 37 -2.59 -38.35 10.10
N LEU A 38 -3.46 -39.28 10.50
CA LEU A 38 -4.53 -39.79 9.63
C LEU A 38 -5.54 -38.68 9.27
N SER A 39 -5.76 -37.70 10.16
CA SER A 39 -6.66 -36.58 9.92
C SER A 39 -6.07 -35.52 8.98
N GLU A 40 -4.77 -35.27 9.02
CA GLU A 40 -4.06 -34.42 8.05
C GLU A 40 -4.02 -35.08 6.67
N HIS A 41 -3.63 -36.35 6.58
CA HIS A 41 -3.60 -37.07 5.32
C HIS A 41 -4.99 -37.28 4.69
N PHE A 42 -6.06 -37.29 5.49
CA PHE A 42 -7.42 -37.35 4.98
C PHE A 42 -7.89 -36.01 4.40
N ARG A 43 -7.50 -34.87 5.00
CA ARG A 43 -7.78 -33.55 4.43
C ARG A 43 -7.04 -33.33 3.13
N ASP A 44 -5.74 -33.61 3.09
CA ASP A 44 -4.94 -33.50 1.87
C ASP A 44 -5.48 -34.40 0.75
N PHE A 45 -5.94 -35.61 1.09
CA PHE A 45 -6.58 -36.51 0.12
C PHE A 45 -7.94 -36.00 -0.38
N VAL A 46 -8.75 -35.37 0.47
CA VAL A 46 -10.06 -34.80 0.08
C VAL A 46 -9.87 -33.56 -0.80
N ASP A 47 -8.89 -32.73 -0.48
CA ASP A 47 -8.57 -31.52 -1.26
C ASP A 47 -7.97 -31.91 -2.62
N GLU A 48 -7.09 -32.91 -2.69
CA GLU A 48 -6.54 -33.42 -3.95
C GLU A 48 -7.59 -34.18 -4.79
N ALA A 49 -8.57 -34.86 -4.16
CA ALA A 49 -9.69 -35.49 -4.86
C ALA A 49 -10.74 -34.48 -5.37
N LEU A 50 -10.85 -33.30 -4.74
CA LEU A 50 -11.66 -32.18 -5.21
C LEU A 50 -10.99 -31.48 -6.41
N ASP A 51 -9.67 -31.26 -6.35
CA ASP A 51 -8.88 -30.67 -7.43
C ASP A 51 -8.77 -31.57 -8.66
N GLU A 52 -8.68 -32.90 -8.48
CA GLU A 52 -8.72 -33.87 -9.58
C GLU A 52 -10.14 -34.12 -10.14
N GLY A 53 -11.17 -33.47 -9.57
CA GLY A 53 -12.55 -33.57 -10.05
C GLY A 53 -13.22 -34.93 -9.83
N LEU A 54 -12.63 -35.79 -8.99
CA LEU A 54 -13.16 -37.12 -8.63
C LEU A 54 -14.42 -37.02 -7.75
N LEU A 55 -14.68 -35.87 -7.15
CA LEU A 55 -15.83 -35.57 -6.30
C LEU A 55 -16.87 -34.64 -6.93
N LEU A 56 -16.84 -34.46 -8.26
CA LEU A 56 -17.93 -33.80 -8.98
C LEU A 56 -19.04 -34.81 -9.32
N PRO A 57 -20.32 -34.49 -9.07
CA PRO A 57 -21.42 -35.41 -9.32
C PRO A 57 -21.52 -35.69 -10.82
N THR A 58 -21.22 -36.93 -11.22
CA THR A 58 -21.39 -37.37 -12.60
C THR A 58 -22.87 -37.64 -12.85
N GLU A 59 -23.49 -36.84 -13.72
CA GLU A 59 -24.82 -37.18 -14.23
C GLU A 59 -24.73 -38.44 -15.11
N ALA A 60 -25.28 -39.56 -14.63
CA ALA A 60 -26.37 -40.30 -15.29
C ALA A 60 -26.45 -41.79 -14.88
N ASN A 61 -27.71 -42.23 -14.73
CA ASN A 61 -28.28 -43.58 -14.90
C ASN A 61 -28.30 -44.58 -13.72
N HIS A 62 -29.46 -44.56 -13.06
CA HIS A 62 -30.25 -45.64 -12.45
C HIS A 62 -29.61 -47.03 -12.20
N ALA A 63 -29.49 -47.37 -10.91
CA ALA A 63 -30.09 -48.58 -10.32
C ALA A 63 -30.24 -48.41 -8.79
N ALA A 64 -31.47 -48.43 -8.29
CA ALA A 64 -31.76 -48.79 -6.89
C ALA A 64 -31.67 -50.33 -6.76
N PRO A 65 -31.56 -50.97 -5.57
CA PRO A 65 -31.80 -50.50 -4.19
C PRO A 65 -30.57 -50.81 -3.26
N ASP A 66 -30.51 -50.62 -1.94
CA ASP A 66 -31.51 -50.60 -0.87
C ASP A 66 -30.88 -49.92 0.38
N GLN A 67 -31.70 -49.26 1.20
CA GLN A 67 -31.38 -48.71 2.52
C GLN A 67 -30.40 -47.51 2.61
N LEU A 68 -30.88 -46.32 2.22
CA LEU A 68 -30.55 -45.08 2.94
C LEU A 68 -31.78 -44.64 3.72
N PHE A 69 -31.62 -44.52 5.04
CA PHE A 69 -32.61 -44.02 5.98
C PHE A 69 -33.05 -42.60 5.57
N ARG A 70 -34.12 -42.50 4.78
CA ARG A 70 -34.93 -41.28 4.67
C ARG A 70 -35.91 -41.26 5.84
N GLY A 71 -35.62 -40.44 6.86
CA GLY A 71 -36.65 -40.00 7.80
C GLY A 71 -37.75 -39.29 7.01
N ARG A 72 -38.97 -39.82 7.08
CA ARG A 72 -40.17 -39.28 6.42
C ARG A 72 -40.40 -37.83 6.86
N LEU A 73 -40.39 -36.91 5.89
CA LEU A 73 -41.12 -35.65 5.98
C LEU A 73 -42.62 -35.98 5.90
N GLN A 74 -43.32 -35.95 7.02
CA GLN A 74 -44.77 -35.84 7.03
C GLN A 74 -45.13 -34.39 6.71
N GLN A 75 -45.85 -34.23 5.60
CA GLN A 75 -46.51 -33.00 5.21
C GLN A 75 -47.51 -32.64 6.32
N ALA A 76 -47.22 -31.62 7.12
CA ALA A 76 -48.16 -31.10 8.09
C ALA A 76 -49.18 -30.23 7.35
N GLU A 77 -50.43 -30.64 7.36
CA GLU A 77 -51.57 -29.85 6.89
C GLU A 77 -51.69 -28.55 7.72
N ASP A 78 -52.03 -27.47 7.01
CA ASP A 78 -52.32 -26.14 7.52
C ASP A 78 -53.23 -26.19 8.76
N SER A 79 -52.61 -26.10 9.94
CA SER A 79 -53.31 -25.77 11.17
C SER A 79 -53.09 -24.30 11.44
N GLY A 80 -54.05 -23.48 10.97
CA GLY A 80 -54.10 -22.05 11.26
C GLY A 80 -54.01 -21.80 12.76
N LEU A 81 -52.86 -21.34 13.20
CA LEU A 81 -52.62 -20.90 14.57
C LEU A 81 -52.90 -19.41 14.68
N SER A 82 -53.71 -19.12 15.69
CA SER A 82 -54.23 -17.82 16.08
C SER A 82 -53.12 -16.76 16.17
N LEU A 83 -53.34 -15.62 15.50
CA LEU A 83 -52.54 -14.39 15.63
C LEU A 83 -52.60 -13.86 17.07
N THR A 84 -51.69 -14.34 17.91
CA THR A 84 -51.36 -13.70 19.19
C THR A 84 -50.41 -12.54 18.94
N LYS A 85 -50.93 -11.32 19.10
CA LYS A 85 -50.26 -10.06 19.46
C LYS A 85 -48.73 -10.00 19.22
N ALA A 86 -48.34 -9.25 18.17
CA ALA A 86 -46.97 -9.02 17.71
C ALA A 86 -45.99 -8.61 18.83
N GLY A 87 -45.14 -9.55 19.26
CA GLY A 87 -43.78 -9.24 19.74
C GLY A 87 -42.85 -9.16 18.54
N CYS A 88 -41.72 -8.43 18.64
CA CYS A 88 -40.81 -8.37 17.50
C CYS A 88 -40.25 -9.77 17.19
N PRO A 89 -40.36 -10.28 15.95
CA PRO A 89 -39.82 -11.58 15.55
C PRO A 89 -38.30 -11.69 15.79
N MET A 90 -37.57 -10.57 15.79
CA MET A 90 -36.13 -10.51 15.98
C MET A 90 -35.65 -10.54 17.45
N ALA A 91 -36.57 -10.60 18.43
CA ALA A 91 -36.23 -10.61 19.85
C ALA A 91 -35.55 -11.93 20.30
N SER A 92 -35.75 -13.03 19.58
CA SER A 92 -35.19 -14.37 19.85
C SER A 92 -33.90 -14.70 19.08
N VAL A 93 -33.39 -13.77 18.27
CA VAL A 93 -32.34 -14.06 17.28
C VAL A 93 -30.93 -14.05 17.89
N TYR A 94 -30.72 -13.27 18.96
CA TYR A 94 -29.53 -13.36 19.81
C TYR A 94 -29.57 -14.58 20.76
N ASP A 95 -30.71 -15.26 20.90
CA ASP A 95 -30.87 -16.32 21.89
C ASP A 95 -30.17 -17.62 21.48
N PHE A 96 -28.87 -17.66 21.72
CA PHE A 96 -28.06 -18.87 21.72
C PHE A 96 -27.94 -19.48 23.13
N HIS A 97 -28.79 -19.07 24.08
CA HIS A 97 -28.67 -19.52 25.47
C HIS A 97 -28.81 -21.04 25.59
N ASP A 98 -29.69 -21.63 24.77
CA ASP A 98 -29.91 -23.08 24.64
C ASP A 98 -28.63 -23.86 24.22
N PHE A 99 -27.60 -23.16 23.73
CA PHE A 99 -26.37 -23.75 23.20
C PHE A 99 -25.10 -23.30 23.93
N VAL A 100 -25.22 -22.62 25.09
CA VAL A 100 -24.07 -22.12 25.85
C VAL A 100 -23.09 -23.23 26.24
N ASP A 101 -23.63 -24.43 26.50
CA ASP A 101 -22.84 -25.59 26.89
C ASP A 101 -22.21 -26.36 25.71
N PHE A 102 -22.50 -25.98 24.47
CA PHE A 102 -21.91 -26.63 23.30
C PHE A 102 -20.43 -26.29 23.20
N ARG A 103 -19.58 -27.32 23.29
CA ARG A 103 -18.13 -27.19 23.13
C ARG A 103 -17.62 -27.96 21.92
N THR A 104 -18.30 -29.04 21.57
CA THR A 104 -17.89 -30.02 20.57
C THR A 104 -19.05 -30.41 19.66
N TYR A 105 -18.72 -31.06 18.54
CA TYR A 105 -19.71 -31.64 17.65
C TYR A 105 -20.54 -32.76 18.33
N GLU A 106 -19.97 -33.46 19.30
CA GLU A 106 -20.68 -34.50 20.06
C GLU A 106 -21.85 -33.92 20.88
N ASP A 107 -21.68 -32.73 21.45
CA ASP A 107 -22.74 -32.03 22.18
C ASP A 107 -23.94 -31.73 21.26
N PHE A 108 -23.67 -31.36 20.01
CA PHE A 108 -24.68 -31.15 19.00
C PHE A 108 -25.42 -32.45 18.63
N LEU A 109 -24.69 -33.57 18.44
CA LEU A 109 -25.30 -34.86 18.14
C LEU A 109 -26.24 -35.32 19.26
N LEU A 110 -25.80 -35.17 20.51
CA LEU A 110 -26.58 -35.51 21.70
C LEU A 110 -27.85 -34.64 21.80
N TRP A 111 -27.72 -33.34 21.63
CA TRP A 111 -28.86 -32.42 21.62
C TRP A 111 -29.86 -32.76 20.51
N ARG A 112 -29.36 -33.03 19.29
CA ARG A 112 -30.21 -33.40 18.14
C ARG A 112 -30.96 -34.68 18.42
N GLN A 113 -30.30 -35.69 18.98
CA GLN A 113 -30.91 -36.96 19.34
C GLN A 113 -32.01 -36.78 20.40
N GLN A 114 -31.76 -35.97 21.43
CA GLN A 114 -32.75 -35.66 22.48
C GLN A 114 -33.98 -34.92 21.92
N ARG A 115 -33.77 -33.94 21.03
CA ARG A 115 -34.87 -33.19 20.41
C ARG A 115 -35.71 -34.04 19.46
N LEU A 116 -35.08 -34.91 18.67
CA LEU A 116 -35.78 -35.85 17.79
C LEU A 116 -36.56 -36.91 18.58
N ALA A 117 -36.03 -37.36 19.74
CA ALA A 117 -36.72 -38.30 20.61
C ALA A 117 -37.95 -37.70 21.30
N GLY A 118 -37.96 -36.39 21.56
CA GLY A 118 -39.09 -35.69 22.20
C GLY A 118 -40.17 -35.20 21.24
N ASN A 119 -39.79 -34.47 20.19
CA ASN A 119 -40.73 -33.70 19.34
C ASN A 119 -40.77 -34.14 17.87
N GLY A 120 -39.96 -35.11 17.45
CA GLY A 120 -39.96 -35.69 16.10
C GLY A 120 -39.46 -34.78 14.95
N VAL A 121 -39.56 -33.46 15.08
CA VAL A 121 -39.11 -32.46 14.10
C VAL A 121 -38.41 -31.29 14.81
N ILE A 122 -37.25 -30.89 14.27
CA ILE A 122 -36.52 -29.70 14.71
C ILE A 122 -36.79 -28.59 13.69
N PRO A 123 -37.27 -27.41 14.11
CA PRO A 123 -37.43 -26.27 13.22
C PRO A 123 -36.10 -25.90 12.54
N PRO A 124 -36.08 -25.58 11.23
CA PRO A 124 -34.84 -25.25 10.51
C PRO A 124 -34.01 -24.13 11.17
N VAL A 125 -34.67 -23.10 11.69
CA VAL A 125 -34.04 -21.99 12.42
C VAL A 125 -33.28 -22.47 13.67
N ASN A 126 -33.87 -23.36 14.46
CA ASN A 126 -33.22 -23.90 15.66
C ASN A 126 -32.05 -24.83 15.31
N LEU A 127 -32.18 -25.58 14.22
CA LEU A 127 -31.11 -26.41 13.70
C LEU A 127 -29.95 -25.56 13.18
N ALA A 128 -30.24 -24.47 12.47
CA ALA A 128 -29.24 -23.51 12.00
C ALA A 128 -28.53 -22.80 13.17
N LYS A 129 -29.25 -22.38 14.22
CA LYS A 129 -28.63 -21.83 15.43
C LYS A 129 -27.68 -22.83 16.09
N ALA A 130 -28.05 -24.11 16.15
CA ALA A 130 -27.20 -25.16 16.68
C ALA A 130 -25.94 -25.39 15.83
N TYR A 131 -26.06 -25.33 14.50
CA TYR A 131 -24.92 -25.39 13.58
C TYR A 131 -23.99 -24.17 13.73
N ILE A 132 -24.54 -22.96 13.83
CA ILE A 132 -23.76 -21.73 14.09
C ILE A 132 -23.05 -21.84 15.45
N ALA A 133 -23.72 -22.38 16.47
CA ALA A 133 -23.12 -22.56 17.81
C ALA A 133 -21.95 -23.56 17.83
N THR A 134 -21.87 -24.47 16.86
CA THR A 134 -20.75 -25.42 16.72
C THR A 134 -19.70 -25.01 15.69
N GLY A 135 -19.91 -23.90 14.96
CA GLY A 135 -19.01 -23.42 13.91
C GLY A 135 -19.25 -24.02 12.52
N LEU A 136 -20.38 -24.70 12.31
CA LEU A 136 -20.79 -25.28 11.03
C LEU A 136 -21.63 -24.28 10.21
N TYR A 137 -20.97 -23.22 9.75
CA TYR A 137 -21.65 -22.06 9.14
C TYR A 137 -22.24 -22.37 7.76
N ALA A 138 -21.56 -23.17 6.94
CA ALA A 138 -22.06 -23.58 5.63
C ALA A 138 -23.33 -24.43 5.74
N GLU A 139 -23.37 -25.37 6.67
CA GLU A 139 -24.51 -26.23 6.96
C GLU A 139 -25.70 -25.40 7.45
N ALA A 140 -25.46 -24.41 8.32
CA ALA A 140 -26.49 -23.49 8.75
C ALA A 140 -27.11 -22.74 7.56
N ARG A 141 -26.29 -22.25 6.62
CA ARG A 141 -26.80 -21.58 5.41
C ARG A 141 -27.59 -22.52 4.50
N LEU A 142 -27.16 -23.77 4.36
CA LEU A 142 -27.87 -24.76 3.55
C LEU A 142 -29.26 -25.05 4.11
N GLU A 143 -29.40 -25.20 5.43
CA GLU A 143 -30.70 -25.39 6.09
C GLU A 143 -31.63 -24.18 5.91
N LEU A 144 -31.07 -22.97 5.95
CA LEU A 144 -31.84 -21.72 5.84
C LEU A 144 -32.14 -21.32 4.39
N SER A 145 -31.50 -21.94 3.39
CA SER A 145 -31.61 -21.58 1.97
C SER A 145 -33.03 -21.61 1.39
N ARG A 146 -33.95 -22.33 2.04
CA ARG A 146 -35.35 -22.50 1.60
C ARG A 146 -36.36 -21.81 2.53
N VAL A 147 -35.89 -21.04 3.51
CA VAL A 147 -36.73 -20.36 4.50
C VAL A 147 -36.65 -18.85 4.27
N GLU A 148 -37.77 -18.26 3.85
CA GLU A 148 -37.88 -16.84 3.51
C GLU A 148 -38.48 -16.01 4.65
N ASP A 149 -37.88 -16.06 5.84
CA ASP A 149 -38.24 -15.21 6.98
C ASP A 149 -37.08 -14.28 7.42
N GLU A 150 -37.42 -13.24 8.19
CA GLU A 150 -36.46 -12.23 8.65
C GLU A 150 -35.36 -12.84 9.55
N GLU A 151 -35.72 -13.83 10.36
CA GLU A 151 -34.80 -14.54 11.24
C GLU A 151 -33.80 -15.39 10.44
N SER A 152 -34.24 -16.12 9.39
CA SER A 152 -33.31 -16.88 8.54
C SER A 152 -32.40 -15.94 7.75
N ARG A 153 -32.90 -14.81 7.25
CA ARG A 153 -32.06 -13.79 6.60
C ARG A 153 -30.98 -13.27 7.55
N PHE A 154 -31.32 -13.00 8.80
CA PHE A 154 -30.36 -12.58 9.81
C PHE A 154 -29.33 -13.67 10.11
N LEU A 155 -29.77 -14.92 10.34
CA LEU A 155 -28.86 -16.03 10.64
C LEU A 155 -27.93 -16.36 9.46
N MET A 156 -28.40 -16.21 8.22
CA MET A 156 -27.56 -16.28 7.02
C MET A 156 -26.49 -15.17 7.04
N ALA A 157 -26.87 -13.91 7.31
CA ALA A 157 -25.91 -12.81 7.41
C ALA A 157 -24.92 -13.00 8.58
N LEU A 158 -25.40 -13.48 9.73
CA LEU A 158 -24.57 -13.79 10.90
C LEU A 158 -23.56 -14.90 10.61
N SER A 159 -23.96 -15.94 9.87
CA SER A 159 -23.05 -17.03 9.51
C SER A 159 -21.88 -16.53 8.65
N ARG A 160 -22.11 -15.61 7.71
CA ARG A 160 -21.07 -14.99 6.89
C ARG A 160 -20.16 -14.06 7.70
N LEU A 161 -20.76 -13.30 8.62
CA LEU A 161 -20.01 -12.44 9.54
C LEU A 161 -19.07 -13.25 10.44
N LEU A 162 -19.49 -14.43 10.91
CA LEU A 162 -18.66 -15.28 11.77
C LEU A 162 -17.59 -16.03 10.99
N GLU A 163 -17.93 -16.59 9.83
CA GLU A 163 -16.98 -17.37 9.02
C GLU A 163 -15.94 -16.49 8.33
N ASP A 164 -16.40 -15.50 7.57
CA ASP A 164 -15.58 -14.74 6.61
C ASP A 164 -15.37 -13.28 7.02
N ALA A 165 -15.92 -12.85 8.16
CA ALA A 165 -16.04 -11.44 8.53
C ALA A 165 -16.76 -10.59 7.46
N GLU A 166 -17.56 -11.23 6.59
CA GLU A 166 -18.27 -10.57 5.50
C GLU A 166 -19.59 -9.97 6.00
N VAL A 167 -19.85 -8.72 5.61
CA VAL A 167 -21.10 -8.02 5.90
C VAL A 167 -21.87 -7.79 4.60
N PRO A 168 -22.79 -8.69 4.23
CA PRO A 168 -23.53 -8.56 2.98
C PRO A 168 -24.51 -7.38 2.99
N ASP A 169 -25.14 -7.14 4.14
CA ASP A 169 -26.11 -6.06 4.34
C ASP A 169 -26.10 -5.61 5.80
N ILE A 170 -25.67 -4.37 6.04
CA ILE A 170 -25.60 -3.78 7.38
C ILE A 170 -27.00 -3.48 7.93
N ASP A 171 -28.00 -3.25 7.07
CA ASP A 171 -29.34 -2.84 7.47
C ASP A 171 -30.07 -3.98 8.18
N ILE A 172 -29.76 -5.24 7.83
CA ILE A 172 -30.24 -6.43 8.55
C ILE A 172 -29.82 -6.38 10.03
N PHE A 173 -28.58 -5.99 10.32
CA PHE A 173 -28.09 -5.86 11.69
C PHE A 173 -28.67 -4.64 12.40
N GLN A 174 -28.90 -3.54 11.69
CA GLN A 174 -29.53 -2.34 12.25
C GLN A 174 -30.99 -2.62 12.64
N ALA A 175 -31.78 -3.21 11.74
CA ALA A 175 -33.16 -3.61 11.99
C ALA A 175 -33.28 -4.56 13.19
N ALA A 176 -32.31 -5.47 13.36
CA ALA A 176 -32.27 -6.36 14.52
C ALA A 176 -32.16 -5.61 15.85
N THR A 177 -31.48 -4.45 15.89
CA THR A 177 -31.33 -3.66 17.13
C THR A 177 -32.60 -2.93 17.56
N GLU A 178 -33.50 -2.62 16.63
CA GLU A 178 -34.81 -2.01 16.94
C GLU A 178 -35.67 -2.93 17.82
N CYS A 179 -35.39 -4.23 17.75
CA CYS A 179 -36.14 -5.28 18.44
C CYS A 179 -35.54 -5.71 19.78
N GLY A 180 -34.35 -5.23 20.15
CA GLY A 180 -33.74 -5.53 21.43
C GLY A 180 -32.27 -5.14 21.53
N ASN A 181 -31.87 -4.65 22.71
CA ASN A 181 -30.50 -4.17 22.97
C ASN A 181 -29.43 -5.26 22.84
N THR A 182 -29.78 -6.55 22.97
CA THR A 182 -28.83 -7.68 22.89
C THR A 182 -28.32 -7.92 21.47
N ASN A 183 -29.09 -7.54 20.44
CA ASN A 183 -28.69 -7.63 19.04
C ASN A 183 -27.62 -6.60 18.64
N SER A 184 -27.37 -5.59 19.50
CA SER A 184 -26.36 -4.56 19.24
C SER A 184 -24.93 -5.09 19.25
N LEU A 185 -24.67 -6.27 19.83
CA LEU A 185 -23.37 -6.93 19.70
C LEU A 185 -23.07 -7.31 18.24
N TRP A 186 -24.06 -7.85 17.52
CA TRP A 186 -23.90 -8.24 16.12
C TRP A 186 -23.75 -7.03 15.21
N LEU A 187 -24.49 -5.95 15.50
CA LEU A 187 -24.28 -4.68 14.82
C LEU A 187 -22.87 -4.12 15.07
N ALA A 188 -22.38 -4.19 16.31
CA ALA A 188 -21.03 -3.75 16.64
C ALA A 188 -19.96 -4.53 15.85
N ALA A 189 -20.11 -5.86 15.78
CA ALA A 189 -19.22 -6.73 15.01
C ALA A 189 -19.28 -6.45 13.50
N ALA A 190 -20.47 -6.24 12.93
CA ALA A 190 -20.64 -5.88 11.53
C ALA A 190 -20.01 -4.50 11.22
N GLN A 191 -20.21 -3.50 12.09
CA GLN A 191 -19.58 -2.19 11.93
C GLN A 191 -18.05 -2.25 12.01
N LEU A 192 -17.50 -3.05 12.92
CA LEU A 192 -16.06 -3.27 13.02
C LEU A 192 -15.48 -3.97 11.78
N SER A 193 -16.21 -4.95 11.22
CA SER A 193 -15.81 -5.63 9.99
C SER A 193 -15.81 -4.68 8.78
N LEU A 194 -16.68 -3.67 8.80
CA LEU A 194 -16.67 -2.55 7.86
C LEU A 194 -15.69 -1.42 8.23
N LEU A 195 -14.80 -1.62 9.21
CA LEU A 195 -13.83 -0.62 9.69
C LEU A 195 -14.47 0.71 10.14
N ASN A 196 -15.71 0.66 10.65
CA ASN A 196 -16.41 1.83 11.17
C ASN A 196 -16.13 2.02 12.69
N PRO A 197 -15.55 3.15 13.12
CA PRO A 197 -15.17 3.40 14.52
C PRO A 197 -16.35 3.35 15.51
N ALA A 198 -17.57 3.64 15.05
CA ALA A 198 -18.76 3.52 15.89
C ALA A 198 -18.96 2.08 16.45
N GLY A 199 -18.45 1.06 15.74
CA GLY A 199 -18.54 -0.33 16.17
C GLY A 199 -17.75 -0.60 17.45
N ALA A 200 -16.61 0.07 17.67
CA ALA A 200 -15.80 -0.10 18.87
C ALA A 200 -16.52 0.41 20.13
N ASP A 201 -17.17 1.57 20.02
CA ASP A 201 -17.96 2.18 21.10
C ASP A 201 -19.19 1.32 21.45
N LEU A 202 -19.85 0.74 20.44
CA LEU A 202 -20.95 -0.19 20.67
C LEU A 202 -20.45 -1.49 21.32
N LEU A 203 -19.31 -2.02 20.88
CA LEU A 203 -18.74 -3.24 21.43
C LEU A 203 -18.34 -3.08 22.91
N ASP A 204 -17.72 -1.96 23.30
CA ASP A 204 -17.35 -1.71 24.71
C ASP A 204 -18.58 -1.72 25.64
N ARG A 205 -19.74 -1.25 25.16
CA ARG A 205 -21.02 -1.33 25.89
C ARG A 205 -21.60 -2.74 25.94
N GLN A 206 -21.22 -3.62 25.03
CA GLN A 206 -21.74 -4.99 24.88
C GLN A 206 -20.79 -6.09 25.38
N LEU A 207 -19.73 -5.76 26.12
CA LEU A 207 -18.79 -6.76 26.64
C LEU A 207 -19.42 -7.82 27.56
N VAL A 208 -20.47 -7.48 28.31
CA VAL A 208 -21.23 -8.45 29.13
C VAL A 208 -21.99 -9.43 28.24
N THR A 209 -22.53 -8.94 27.14
CA THR A 209 -23.25 -9.72 26.12
C THR A 209 -22.29 -10.66 25.40
N PHE A 210 -21.08 -10.18 25.07
CA PHE A 210 -19.99 -11.01 24.52
C PHE A 210 -19.59 -12.15 25.47
N ARG A 211 -19.44 -11.85 26.77
CA ARG A 211 -19.03 -12.85 27.79
C ARG A 211 -19.96 -14.06 27.87
N ARG A 212 -21.24 -13.86 27.56
CA ARG A 212 -22.32 -14.86 27.65
C ARG A 212 -22.51 -15.69 26.37
N LEU A 213 -21.77 -15.39 25.31
CA LEU A 213 -21.86 -16.15 24.07
C LEU A 213 -21.40 -17.61 24.27
N PRO A 214 -21.95 -18.56 23.48
CA PRO A 214 -21.42 -19.91 23.40
C PRO A 214 -19.93 -19.93 23.05
N HIS A 215 -19.22 -20.96 23.52
CA HIS A 215 -17.76 -21.00 23.49
C HIS A 215 -17.17 -20.82 22.07
N GLN A 216 -17.69 -21.55 21.08
CA GLN A 216 -17.16 -21.49 19.71
C GLN A 216 -17.45 -20.15 19.04
N ILE A 217 -18.68 -19.65 19.16
CA ILE A 217 -19.06 -18.33 18.66
C ILE A 217 -18.16 -17.25 19.26
N LYS A 218 -17.89 -17.33 20.57
CA LYS A 218 -17.04 -16.38 21.27
C LYS A 218 -15.60 -16.40 20.75
N ILE A 219 -15.03 -17.60 20.54
CA ILE A 219 -13.69 -17.76 19.96
C ILE A 219 -13.64 -17.18 18.55
N GLN A 220 -14.60 -17.52 17.69
CA GLN A 220 -14.62 -17.06 16.31
C GLN A 220 -14.77 -15.54 16.25
N LEU A 221 -15.73 -15.00 16.98
CA LEU A 221 -15.97 -13.56 17.02
C LEU A 221 -14.74 -12.79 17.52
N ALA A 222 -14.09 -13.25 18.59
CA ALA A 222 -12.86 -12.63 19.06
C ALA A 222 -11.72 -12.73 18.06
N SER A 223 -11.57 -13.87 17.40
CA SER A 223 -10.54 -14.10 16.37
C SER A 223 -10.69 -13.12 15.20
N ASN A 224 -11.93 -12.80 14.81
CA ASN A 224 -12.20 -11.82 13.75
C ASN A 224 -12.03 -10.38 14.26
N LEU A 225 -12.49 -10.06 15.48
CA LEU A 225 -12.54 -8.68 15.97
C LEU A 225 -11.21 -8.17 16.52
N ILE A 226 -10.37 -9.01 17.13
CA ILE A 226 -9.10 -8.56 17.74
C ILE A 226 -8.16 -7.91 16.71
N PRO A 227 -7.89 -8.51 15.54
CA PRO A 227 -7.07 -7.87 14.51
C PRO A 227 -7.64 -6.52 14.03
N LEU A 228 -8.97 -6.43 13.89
CA LEU A 228 -9.66 -5.19 13.49
C LEU A 228 -9.57 -4.11 14.57
N LEU A 229 -9.70 -4.47 15.83
CA LEU A 229 -9.55 -3.53 16.95
C LEU A 229 -8.11 -3.04 17.10
N ASP A 230 -7.12 -3.90 16.88
CA ASP A 230 -5.71 -3.48 16.83
C ASP A 230 -5.48 -2.49 15.68
N ARG A 231 -5.98 -2.81 14.48
CA ARG A 231 -5.95 -1.95 13.29
C ARG A 231 -6.55 -0.57 13.55
N MET A 232 -7.69 -0.51 14.23
CA MET A 232 -8.39 0.73 14.57
C MET A 232 -7.83 1.42 15.83
N LYS A 233 -6.67 0.99 16.35
CA LYS A 233 -6.00 1.54 17.55
C LYS A 233 -6.80 1.41 18.86
N HIS A 234 -7.74 0.48 18.93
CA HIS A 234 -8.52 0.14 20.14
C HIS A 234 -7.89 -1.01 20.94
N LYS A 235 -6.58 -0.93 21.21
CA LYS A 235 -5.79 -1.98 21.89
C LYS A 235 -6.40 -2.45 23.22
N LEU A 236 -6.87 -1.51 24.06
CA LEU A 236 -7.48 -1.83 25.35
C LEU A 236 -8.73 -2.70 25.20
N LEU A 237 -9.53 -2.48 24.16
CA LEU A 237 -10.74 -3.27 23.93
C LEU A 237 -10.37 -4.69 23.46
N ALA A 238 -9.36 -4.80 22.59
CA ALA A 238 -8.82 -6.10 22.17
C ALA A 238 -8.25 -6.92 23.35
N GLU A 239 -7.51 -6.27 24.25
CA GLU A 239 -7.01 -6.89 25.49
C GLU A 239 -8.15 -7.37 26.39
N LYS A 240 -9.23 -6.57 26.55
CA LYS A 240 -10.42 -6.97 27.31
C LYS A 240 -11.11 -8.21 26.72
N LEU A 241 -11.14 -8.36 25.40
CA LEU A 241 -11.69 -9.55 24.74
C LEU A 241 -10.80 -10.78 25.00
N LEU A 242 -9.48 -10.65 24.85
CA LEU A 242 -8.56 -11.76 25.11
C LEU A 242 -8.55 -12.22 26.57
N ALA A 243 -8.72 -11.29 27.51
CA ALA A 243 -8.73 -11.59 28.95
C ALA A 243 -9.87 -12.54 29.37
N ASP A 244 -10.87 -12.73 28.50
CA ASP A 244 -12.01 -13.61 28.73
C ASP A 244 -11.74 -15.08 28.38
N PHE A 245 -10.54 -15.39 27.88
CA PHE A 245 -10.11 -16.73 27.50
C PHE A 245 -8.97 -17.23 28.40
N GLU A 246 -9.00 -18.53 28.69
CA GLU A 246 -7.86 -19.18 29.35
C GLU A 246 -6.64 -19.24 28.41
N PRO A 247 -5.40 -19.17 28.95
CA PRO A 247 -4.19 -19.26 28.12
C PRO A 247 -4.12 -20.52 27.23
N SER A 248 -4.66 -21.65 27.72
CA SER A 248 -4.71 -22.90 26.96
C SER A 248 -5.62 -22.83 25.73
N VAL A 249 -6.67 -21.99 25.76
CA VAL A 249 -7.58 -21.78 24.64
C VAL A 249 -6.94 -20.85 23.62
N ILE A 250 -6.26 -19.80 24.09
CA ILE A 250 -5.52 -18.88 23.22
C ILE A 250 -4.44 -19.62 22.43
N GLN A 251 -3.71 -20.54 23.06
CA GLN A 251 -2.67 -21.33 22.38
C GLN A 251 -3.24 -22.33 21.36
N ARG A 252 -4.44 -22.88 21.60
CA ARG A 252 -5.06 -23.87 20.71
C ARG A 252 -5.77 -23.24 19.51
N SER A 253 -6.29 -22.03 19.67
CA SER A 253 -6.94 -21.29 18.58
C SER A 253 -5.91 -20.48 17.80
N ARG A 254 -5.80 -20.73 16.49
CA ARG A 254 -4.91 -19.97 15.59
C ARG A 254 -5.28 -18.48 15.55
N GLY A 255 -6.57 -18.16 15.49
CA GLY A 255 -7.05 -16.78 15.46
C GLY A 255 -6.76 -16.00 16.74
N LEU A 256 -6.96 -16.62 17.91
CA LEU A 256 -6.67 -15.96 19.20
C LEU A 256 -5.17 -15.84 19.46
N SER A 257 -4.37 -16.85 19.08
CA SER A 257 -2.90 -16.77 19.18
C SER A 257 -2.32 -15.71 18.25
N PHE A 258 -2.85 -15.58 17.03
CA PHE A 258 -2.51 -14.49 16.11
C PHE A 258 -2.88 -13.13 16.71
N GLY A 259 -4.12 -12.98 17.19
CA GLY A 259 -4.58 -11.74 17.85
C GLY A 259 -3.70 -11.36 19.05
N LYS A 260 -3.24 -12.34 19.84
CA LYS A 260 -2.27 -12.10 20.90
C LYS A 260 -0.91 -11.63 20.36
N ALA A 261 -0.38 -12.28 19.34
CA ALA A 261 0.89 -11.90 18.71
C ALA A 261 0.86 -10.45 18.18
N LEU A 262 -0.27 -10.01 17.61
CA LEU A 262 -0.49 -8.62 17.19
C LEU A 262 -0.38 -7.64 18.36
N LEU A 263 -1.06 -7.93 19.48
CA LEU A 263 -1.06 -7.04 20.65
C LEU A 263 0.30 -6.98 21.34
N ASP A 264 1.02 -8.10 21.38
CA ASP A 264 2.38 -8.22 21.90
C ASP A 264 3.42 -7.59 20.96
N ARG A 265 3.06 -7.33 19.69
CA ARG A 265 3.92 -6.82 18.61
C ARG A 265 5.17 -7.69 18.39
N ASP A 266 5.00 -9.01 18.52
CA ASP A 266 6.07 -9.96 18.30
C ASP A 266 6.24 -10.24 16.80
N GLU A 267 7.24 -9.61 16.19
CA GLU A 267 7.55 -9.76 14.76
C GLU A 267 7.74 -11.23 14.36
N ALA A 268 8.49 -12.01 15.17
CA ALA A 268 8.81 -13.39 14.84
C ALA A 268 7.55 -14.26 14.86
N ALA A 269 6.66 -14.02 15.82
CA ALA A 269 5.36 -14.69 15.88
C ALA A 269 4.46 -14.28 14.71
N ILE A 270 4.35 -12.99 14.39
CA ILE A 270 3.50 -12.50 13.29
C ILE A 270 3.96 -13.06 11.94
N ARG A 271 5.27 -13.15 11.69
CA ARG A 271 5.81 -13.71 10.44
C ARG A 271 5.46 -15.18 10.24
N GLN A 272 5.30 -15.97 11.30
CA GLN A 272 4.85 -17.37 11.18
C GLN A 272 3.46 -17.47 10.55
N TYR A 273 2.61 -16.46 10.76
CA TYR A 273 1.25 -16.44 10.23
C TYR A 273 1.17 -16.09 8.74
N LEU A 274 2.27 -15.65 8.11
CA LEU A 274 2.34 -15.49 6.65
C LEU A 274 2.22 -16.82 5.90
N ALA A 275 2.51 -17.94 6.57
CA ALA A 275 2.38 -19.29 5.98
C ALA A 275 0.93 -19.77 5.87
N TYR A 276 -0.02 -19.13 6.56
CA TYR A 276 -1.43 -19.54 6.57
C TYR A 276 -2.27 -18.62 5.68
N PRO A 277 -2.93 -19.15 4.62
CA PRO A 277 -3.69 -18.33 3.67
C PRO A 277 -4.75 -17.43 4.33
N GLU A 278 -5.46 -17.94 5.33
CA GLU A 278 -6.57 -17.28 6.02
C GLU A 278 -6.17 -15.95 6.72
N VAL A 279 -4.95 -15.89 7.26
CA VAL A 279 -4.46 -14.75 8.06
C VAL A 279 -3.26 -14.05 7.42
N ARG A 280 -2.79 -14.52 6.26
CA ARG A 280 -1.61 -13.99 5.56
C ARG A 280 -1.74 -12.51 5.25
N SER A 281 -2.85 -12.08 4.67
CA SER A 281 -3.09 -10.67 4.33
C SER A 281 -3.12 -9.79 5.59
N GLN A 282 -3.76 -10.26 6.66
CA GLN A 282 -3.82 -9.54 7.93
C GLN A 282 -2.45 -9.45 8.60
N ALA A 283 -1.65 -10.52 8.57
CA ALA A 283 -0.30 -10.56 9.11
C ALA A 283 0.64 -9.62 8.33
N ALA A 284 0.57 -9.63 6.99
CA ALA A 284 1.35 -8.73 6.15
C ALA A 284 0.98 -7.26 6.39
N ALA A 285 -0.32 -6.94 6.47
CA ALA A 285 -0.79 -5.59 6.79
C ALA A 285 -0.32 -5.13 8.19
N ALA A 286 -0.32 -6.03 9.17
CA ALA A 286 0.19 -5.72 10.51
C ALA A 286 1.69 -5.45 10.52
N LEU A 287 2.49 -6.23 9.77
CA LEU A 287 3.93 -5.99 9.65
C LEU A 287 4.22 -4.61 9.06
N VAL A 288 3.51 -4.23 7.99
CA VAL A 288 3.59 -2.89 7.41
C VAL A 288 3.21 -1.81 8.44
N ARG A 289 2.06 -1.94 9.10
CA ARG A 289 1.60 -0.98 10.12
C ARG A 289 2.59 -0.80 11.26
N PHE A 290 3.31 -1.85 11.64
CA PHE A 290 4.32 -1.79 12.70
C PHE A 290 5.70 -1.31 12.21
N GLY A 291 5.84 -1.01 10.92
CA GLY A 291 7.09 -0.52 10.32
C GLY A 291 8.13 -1.62 10.08
N PHE A 292 7.72 -2.88 10.06
CA PHE A 292 8.61 -4.00 9.77
C PHE A 292 8.76 -4.19 8.24
N PRO A 293 9.95 -4.58 7.75
CA PRO A 293 10.16 -4.80 6.33
C PRO A 293 9.34 -6.00 5.82
N VAL A 294 8.63 -5.80 4.71
CA VAL A 294 7.80 -6.80 4.04
C VAL A 294 8.28 -6.94 2.59
N ASP A 295 8.20 -8.17 2.05
CA ASP A 295 8.59 -8.42 0.65
C ASP A 295 7.74 -7.61 -0.33
N PRO A 296 8.31 -7.04 -1.41
CA PRO A 296 7.57 -6.23 -2.38
C PRO A 296 6.38 -6.96 -3.04
N SER A 297 6.48 -8.28 -3.21
CA SER A 297 5.38 -9.09 -3.74
C SER A 297 4.16 -9.12 -2.81
N LEU A 298 4.40 -9.18 -1.49
CA LEU A 298 3.35 -9.13 -0.49
C LEU A 298 2.74 -7.72 -0.40
N GLN A 299 3.54 -6.67 -0.61
CA GLN A 299 3.03 -5.30 -0.68
C GLN A 299 2.04 -5.12 -1.85
N GLY A 300 2.35 -5.67 -3.02
CA GLY A 300 1.41 -5.69 -4.16
C GLY A 300 0.11 -6.44 -3.84
N GLU A 301 0.21 -7.62 -3.21
CA GLU A 301 -0.95 -8.41 -2.77
C GLU A 301 -1.84 -7.63 -1.78
N LEU A 302 -1.24 -6.88 -0.85
CA LEU A 302 -1.99 -6.03 0.09
C LEU A 302 -2.76 -4.92 -0.61
N VAL A 303 -2.15 -4.29 -1.62
CA VAL A 303 -2.79 -3.26 -2.44
C VAL A 303 -3.99 -3.82 -3.21
N ASP A 304 -3.82 -4.98 -3.85
CA ASP A 304 -4.90 -5.64 -4.60
C ASP A 304 -6.07 -6.05 -3.68
N ASN A 305 -5.76 -6.61 -2.51
CA ASN A 305 -6.77 -6.97 -1.51
C ASN A 305 -7.51 -5.74 -0.98
N ALA A 306 -6.80 -4.65 -0.66
CA ALA A 306 -7.42 -3.42 -0.19
C ALA A 306 -8.37 -2.81 -1.25
N LEU A 307 -7.99 -2.86 -2.53
CA LEU A 307 -8.86 -2.43 -3.63
C LEU A 307 -10.10 -3.32 -3.76
N GLN A 308 -9.93 -4.63 -3.62
CA GLN A 308 -11.05 -5.56 -3.64
C GLN A 308 -12.00 -5.35 -2.45
N ASP A 309 -11.47 -5.08 -1.27
CA ASP A 309 -12.26 -4.76 -0.08
C ASP A 309 -13.09 -3.48 -0.29
N VAL A 310 -12.49 -2.42 -0.85
CA VAL A 310 -13.21 -1.19 -1.20
C VAL A 310 -14.33 -1.43 -2.21
N GLN A 311 -14.12 -2.33 -3.18
CA GLN A 311 -15.15 -2.71 -4.15
C GLN A 311 -16.28 -3.54 -3.55
N ARG A 312 -16.00 -4.29 -2.47
CA ARG A 312 -16.98 -5.12 -1.77
C ARG A 312 -17.75 -4.37 -0.68
N LEU A 313 -17.38 -3.14 -0.35
CA LEU A 313 -18.10 -2.34 0.63
C LEU A 313 -19.56 -2.12 0.20
N PRO A 314 -20.55 -2.39 1.08
CA PRO A 314 -21.95 -2.14 0.76
C PRO A 314 -22.22 -0.64 0.61
N GLU A 315 -23.21 -0.27 -0.21
CA GLU A 315 -23.53 1.14 -0.55
C GLU A 315 -23.81 2.03 0.67
N ASN A 316 -24.30 1.43 1.77
CA ASN A 316 -24.65 2.12 3.02
C ASN A 316 -23.52 2.10 4.07
N ALA A 317 -22.34 1.55 3.75
CA ALA A 317 -21.20 1.56 4.66
C ALA A 317 -20.63 2.96 4.85
N ASN A 318 -19.97 3.21 5.98
CA ASN A 318 -19.17 4.41 6.19
C ASN A 318 -17.84 4.28 5.42
N VAL A 319 -17.93 4.34 4.09
CA VAL A 319 -16.82 4.19 3.11
C VAL A 319 -15.64 5.08 3.48
N ARG A 320 -15.93 6.28 4.01
CA ARG A 320 -14.94 7.25 4.48
C ARG A 320 -14.03 6.70 5.57
N ALA A 321 -14.62 6.19 6.65
CA ALA A 321 -13.87 5.66 7.78
C ALA A 321 -13.08 4.39 7.41
N SER A 322 -13.67 3.55 6.54
CA SER A 322 -13.03 2.33 6.07
C SER A 322 -11.77 2.63 5.28
N ILE A 323 -11.86 3.55 4.31
CA ILE A 323 -10.71 3.93 3.47
C ILE A 323 -9.67 4.68 4.26
N GLN A 324 -10.06 5.55 5.19
CA GLN A 324 -9.10 6.22 6.06
C GLN A 324 -8.30 5.20 6.90
N THR A 325 -8.99 4.18 7.43
CA THR A 325 -8.32 3.11 8.19
C THR A 325 -7.40 2.29 7.29
N MET A 326 -7.81 1.97 6.06
CA MET A 326 -6.98 1.27 5.07
C MET A 326 -5.74 2.06 4.65
N LEU A 327 -5.88 3.36 4.37
CA LEU A 327 -4.76 4.23 3.98
C LEU A 327 -3.77 4.40 5.13
N ASN A 328 -4.25 4.53 6.36
CA ASN A 328 -3.40 4.61 7.55
C ASN A 328 -2.56 3.34 7.79
N ASP A 329 -3.04 2.14 7.41
CA ASP A 329 -2.22 0.91 7.54
C ASP A 329 -1.08 0.88 6.53
N LEU A 330 -1.26 1.54 5.40
CA LEU A 330 -0.33 1.56 4.29
C LEU A 330 0.52 2.84 4.31
N ASP A 331 0.46 3.70 5.33
CA ASP A 331 1.03 5.06 5.30
C ASP A 331 2.47 5.11 4.74
N ASP A 332 3.35 4.20 5.17
CA ASP A 332 4.72 4.14 4.64
C ASP A 332 4.87 3.38 3.30
N THR A 333 3.98 2.44 2.97
CA THR A 333 4.03 1.60 1.74
C THR A 333 2.96 1.93 0.69
N SER A 334 2.14 2.96 0.91
CA SER A 334 1.04 3.38 0.05
C SER A 334 1.59 4.00 -1.21
N ASP A 335 2.00 3.14 -2.15
CA ASP A 335 2.54 3.58 -3.41
C ASP A 335 1.59 4.54 -4.11
N TYR A 336 2.17 5.52 -4.81
CA TYR A 336 1.43 6.43 -5.67
C TYR A 336 0.49 5.70 -6.63
N ALA A 337 0.82 4.45 -7.00
CA ALA A 337 -0.04 3.56 -7.78
C ALA A 337 -1.39 3.28 -7.10
N LEU A 338 -1.41 2.96 -5.80
CA LEU A 338 -2.64 2.71 -5.04
C LEU A 338 -3.50 3.97 -5.00
N LEU A 339 -2.92 5.13 -4.62
CA LEU A 339 -3.65 6.40 -4.54
C LEU A 339 -4.26 6.78 -5.90
N THR A 340 -3.51 6.56 -6.99
CA THR A 340 -3.96 6.80 -8.36
C THR A 340 -5.09 5.84 -8.76
N GLN A 341 -4.99 4.56 -8.40
CA GLN A 341 -6.03 3.57 -8.70
C GLN A 341 -7.31 3.84 -7.91
N LEU A 342 -7.21 4.20 -6.63
CA LEU A 342 -8.34 4.63 -5.82
C LEU A 342 -9.02 5.88 -6.42
N ALA A 343 -8.25 6.88 -6.87
CA ALA A 343 -8.80 8.06 -7.54
C ALA A 343 -9.59 7.74 -8.83
N LYS A 344 -9.29 6.61 -9.48
CA LYS A 344 -10.00 6.15 -10.69
C LYS A 344 -11.30 5.39 -10.38
N LEU A 345 -11.52 4.93 -9.15
CA LEU A 345 -12.74 4.20 -8.78
C LEU A 345 -13.97 5.12 -8.77
N SER A 346 -15.06 4.65 -9.38
CA SER A 346 -16.32 5.39 -9.47
C SER A 346 -16.99 5.61 -8.10
N THR A 347 -16.77 4.70 -7.16
CA THR A 347 -17.25 4.76 -5.77
C THR A 347 -16.63 5.91 -4.97
N LEU A 348 -15.51 6.49 -5.43
CA LEU A 348 -14.75 7.54 -4.72
C LEU A 348 -14.91 8.93 -5.33
N ARG A 349 -15.91 9.13 -6.20
CA ARG A 349 -16.25 10.44 -6.78
C ARG A 349 -16.97 11.38 -5.82
N ALA A 350 -17.41 10.90 -4.65
CA ALA A 350 -18.01 11.76 -3.64
C ALA A 350 -17.00 12.83 -3.18
N PRO A 351 -17.43 14.09 -2.98
CA PRO A 351 -16.52 15.19 -2.64
C PRO A 351 -15.71 14.92 -1.38
N GLU A 352 -16.34 14.37 -0.34
CA GLU A 352 -15.67 14.05 0.93
C GLU A 352 -14.57 12.98 0.80
N MET A 353 -14.71 12.06 -0.16
CA MET A 353 -13.72 11.02 -0.43
C MET A 353 -12.55 11.54 -1.26
N ARG A 354 -12.85 12.47 -2.18
CA ARG A 354 -11.82 13.21 -2.91
C ARG A 354 -10.97 14.07 -1.98
N ASP A 355 -11.59 14.72 -1.00
CA ASP A 355 -10.85 15.53 -0.02
C ASP A 355 -9.86 14.68 0.77
N LEU A 356 -10.27 13.52 1.28
CA LEU A 356 -9.39 12.59 2.01
C LEU A 356 -8.25 12.04 1.15
N LEU A 357 -8.56 11.59 -0.08
CA LEU A 357 -7.53 11.11 -1.01
C LEU A 357 -6.54 12.22 -1.32
N SER A 358 -7.03 13.45 -1.48
CA SER A 358 -6.18 14.62 -1.75
C SER A 358 -5.31 14.98 -0.55
N GLU A 359 -5.82 14.92 0.69
CA GLU A 359 -5.03 15.14 1.91
C GLU A 359 -3.88 14.13 2.05
N GLN A 360 -4.18 12.85 1.81
CA GLN A 360 -3.18 11.78 1.89
C GLN A 360 -2.15 11.88 0.77
N PHE A 361 -2.61 12.18 -0.45
CA PHE A 361 -1.74 12.42 -1.59
C PHE A 361 -0.84 13.64 -1.39
N GLU A 362 -1.37 14.73 -0.82
CA GLU A 362 -0.63 15.94 -0.44
C GLU A 362 0.44 15.65 0.61
N ALA A 363 0.09 14.92 1.68
CA ALA A 363 1.01 14.57 2.75
C ALA A 363 2.20 13.75 2.25
N ARG A 364 1.94 12.76 1.37
CA ARG A 364 2.99 11.93 0.79
C ARG A 364 3.87 12.69 -0.21
N LEU A 365 3.27 13.51 -1.07
CA LEU A 365 4.03 14.36 -1.99
C LEU A 365 4.91 15.36 -1.24
N ARG A 366 4.44 15.96 -0.15
CA ARG A 366 5.28 16.81 0.71
C ARG A 366 6.44 16.02 1.30
N LYS A 367 6.20 14.82 1.83
CA LYS A 367 7.26 13.96 2.37
C LYS A 367 8.31 13.65 1.30
N ASP A 368 7.90 13.23 0.11
CA ASP A 368 8.84 12.77 -0.91
C ASP A 368 9.52 13.90 -1.69
N LEU A 369 8.85 15.03 -1.94
CA LEU A 369 9.43 16.14 -2.73
C LEU A 369 10.25 17.12 -1.90
N LEU A 370 9.96 17.25 -0.60
CA LEU A 370 10.71 18.14 0.30
C LEU A 370 11.89 17.44 0.97
N ASP A 371 11.90 16.10 1.04
CA ASP A 371 13.05 15.36 1.54
C ASP A 371 14.09 15.20 0.41
N THR A 372 15.36 15.50 0.71
CA THR A 372 16.37 15.86 -0.32
C THR A 372 17.05 14.65 -0.96
N GLU A 373 16.65 13.42 -0.61
CA GLU A 373 17.34 12.20 -1.03
C GLU A 373 16.46 11.26 -1.89
N GLY A 374 16.80 11.16 -3.18
CA GLY A 374 16.72 9.88 -3.89
C GLY A 374 15.68 9.71 -5.02
N PRO A 375 15.50 8.44 -5.49
CA PRO A 375 14.67 8.08 -6.65
C PRO A 375 13.16 8.23 -6.44
N ALA A 376 12.72 8.51 -5.20
CA ALA A 376 11.31 8.76 -4.87
C ALA A 376 10.74 10.01 -5.58
N ASN A 377 11.60 11.00 -5.87
CA ASN A 377 11.22 12.25 -6.52
C ASN A 377 10.61 12.01 -7.91
N LEU A 378 11.12 11.03 -8.67
CA LEU A 378 10.58 10.70 -9.99
C LEU A 378 9.19 10.07 -9.91
N ALA A 379 8.97 9.18 -8.93
CA ALA A 379 7.67 8.56 -8.69
C ALA A 379 6.64 9.63 -8.26
N ALA A 380 7.03 10.51 -7.33
CA ALA A 380 6.22 11.65 -6.88
C ALA A 380 5.85 12.59 -8.03
N ILE A 381 6.82 12.98 -8.87
CA ILE A 381 6.60 13.82 -10.05
C ILE A 381 5.62 13.15 -11.04
N SER A 382 5.81 11.86 -11.31
CA SER A 382 4.94 11.12 -12.24
C SER A 382 3.50 11.04 -11.71
N ALA A 383 3.35 10.77 -10.42
CA ALA A 383 2.05 10.68 -9.76
C ALA A 383 1.31 12.03 -9.74
N LEU A 384 2.05 13.12 -9.46
CA LEU A 384 1.52 14.47 -9.49
C LEU A 384 1.07 14.87 -10.90
N ALA A 385 1.80 14.46 -11.94
CA ALA A 385 1.39 14.70 -13.32
C ALA A 385 0.10 13.95 -13.69
N GLU A 386 -0.07 12.71 -13.24
CA GLU A 386 -1.27 11.90 -13.50
C GLU A 386 -2.51 12.38 -12.72
N ASN A 387 -2.33 12.84 -11.48
CA ASN A 387 -3.44 13.18 -10.56
C ASN A 387 -3.52 14.67 -10.21
N ARG A 388 -2.98 15.53 -11.07
CA ARG A 388 -2.93 16.99 -10.90
C ARG A 388 -4.26 17.60 -10.47
N ALA A 389 -5.37 17.12 -11.04
CA ALA A 389 -6.72 17.60 -10.73
C ALA A 389 -7.14 17.44 -9.25
N LEU A 390 -6.52 16.51 -8.50
CA LEU A 390 -6.79 16.34 -7.06
C LEU A 390 -6.25 17.51 -6.22
N LEU A 391 -5.15 18.14 -6.66
CA LEU A 391 -4.47 19.20 -5.91
C LEU A 391 -4.68 20.60 -6.49
N GLU A 392 -5.05 20.72 -7.77
CA GLU A 392 -5.34 22.03 -8.38
C GLU A 392 -6.51 22.78 -7.71
N GLU A 393 -7.45 22.06 -7.12
CA GLU A 393 -8.58 22.66 -6.40
C GLU A 393 -8.17 23.17 -5.00
N ARG A 394 -6.92 22.90 -4.55
CA ARG A 394 -6.39 23.27 -3.23
C ARG A 394 -5.29 24.34 -3.34
N PRO A 395 -5.58 25.61 -3.00
CA PRO A 395 -4.58 26.69 -3.09
C PRO A 395 -3.40 26.52 -2.11
N GLU A 396 -3.57 25.72 -1.04
CA GLU A 396 -2.53 25.44 -0.05
C GLU A 396 -1.44 24.48 -0.54
N SER A 397 -1.63 23.80 -1.68
CA SER A 397 -0.67 22.84 -2.25
C SER A 397 0.35 23.48 -3.21
N GLY A 398 0.44 24.81 -3.24
CA GLY A 398 1.36 25.53 -4.15
C GLY A 398 2.83 25.21 -3.91
N ASP A 399 3.21 24.92 -2.67
CA ASP A 399 4.56 24.50 -2.28
C ASP A 399 4.98 23.17 -2.96
N ILE A 400 4.04 22.24 -3.13
CA ILE A 400 4.26 20.95 -3.81
C ILE A 400 4.54 21.17 -5.30
N PHE A 401 3.77 22.02 -5.97
CA PHE A 401 4.01 22.35 -7.38
C PHE A 401 5.35 23.07 -7.56
N THR A 402 5.73 23.91 -6.61
CA THR A 402 7.04 24.55 -6.58
C THR A 402 8.17 23.55 -6.46
N ALA A 403 8.14 22.67 -5.45
CA ALA A 403 9.14 21.65 -5.25
C ALA A 403 9.22 20.67 -6.45
N ALA A 404 8.08 20.26 -7.01
CA ALA A 404 8.04 19.39 -8.18
C ALA A 404 8.67 20.05 -9.43
N SER A 405 8.45 21.36 -9.63
CA SER A 405 9.05 22.11 -10.73
C SER A 405 10.57 22.21 -10.58
N GLU A 406 11.07 22.51 -9.38
CA GLU A 406 12.52 22.58 -9.08
C GLU A 406 13.20 21.21 -9.27
N GLN A 407 12.59 20.14 -8.75
CA GLN A 407 13.11 18.79 -8.90
C GLN A 407 13.08 18.31 -10.37
N ALA A 408 12.00 18.59 -11.11
CA ALA A 408 11.93 18.30 -12.54
C ALA A 408 13.00 19.05 -13.33
N ALA A 409 13.29 20.32 -12.98
CA ALA A 409 14.34 21.11 -13.60
C ALA A 409 15.73 20.53 -13.29
N ASN A 410 16.00 20.15 -12.04
CA ASN A 410 17.24 19.48 -11.65
C ASN A 410 17.49 18.20 -12.48
N LEU A 411 16.45 17.40 -12.68
CA LEU A 411 16.47 16.15 -13.43
C LEU A 411 16.48 16.32 -14.96
N GLY A 412 16.39 17.55 -15.49
CA GLY A 412 16.41 17.79 -16.94
C GLY A 412 15.05 17.67 -17.65
N LEU A 413 13.95 17.57 -16.90
CA LEU A 413 12.61 17.28 -17.42
C LEU A 413 11.84 18.57 -17.73
N LYS A 414 12.23 19.25 -18.82
CA LYS A 414 11.68 20.57 -19.21
C LYS A 414 10.15 20.62 -19.27
N SER A 415 9.51 19.67 -19.94
CA SER A 415 8.05 19.66 -20.10
C SER A 415 7.31 19.55 -18.77
N LEU A 416 7.89 18.87 -17.78
CA LEU A 416 7.31 18.71 -16.45
C LEU A 416 7.59 19.93 -15.57
N ALA A 417 8.79 20.51 -15.66
CA ALA A 417 9.12 21.76 -14.97
C ALA A 417 8.17 22.90 -15.38
N ASP A 418 7.92 23.04 -16.68
CA ASP A 418 6.97 24.02 -17.23
C ASP A 418 5.52 23.71 -16.84
N LEU A 419 5.13 22.43 -16.82
CA LEU A 419 3.78 21.99 -16.44
C LEU A 419 3.42 22.40 -15.01
N PHE A 420 4.35 22.26 -14.07
CA PHE A 420 4.13 22.60 -12.65
C PHE A 420 4.37 24.09 -12.35
N GLY A 421 5.25 24.76 -13.09
CA GLY A 421 5.58 26.19 -12.89
C GLY A 421 4.46 27.15 -13.31
N GLY A 422 3.53 26.75 -14.18
CA GLY A 422 2.51 27.64 -14.75
C GLY A 422 1.36 28.08 -13.83
N GLY A 423 1.28 27.58 -12.59
CA GLY A 423 0.13 27.79 -11.70
C GLY A 423 0.31 28.83 -10.58
N ALA A 424 1.55 29.14 -10.18
CA ALA A 424 1.86 30.06 -9.08
C ALA A 424 2.85 31.13 -9.54
N GLN A 425 2.87 32.30 -8.87
CA GLN A 425 3.95 33.26 -9.06
C GLN A 425 5.28 32.56 -8.78
N ALA A 426 6.08 32.32 -9.84
CA ALA A 426 7.30 31.54 -9.75
C ALA A 426 8.22 32.12 -8.68
N SER A 427 8.64 31.27 -7.73
CA SER A 427 9.58 31.64 -6.69
C SER A 427 10.95 31.95 -7.31
N SER A 428 11.78 32.73 -6.63
CA SER A 428 13.14 33.02 -7.12
C SER A 428 13.99 31.75 -7.30
N GLY A 429 13.72 30.70 -6.52
CA GLY A 429 14.35 29.37 -6.66
C GLY A 429 13.97 28.71 -7.98
N GLN A 430 12.67 28.58 -8.27
CA GLN A 430 12.15 28.01 -9.52
C GLN A 430 12.71 28.70 -10.77
N VAL A 431 12.75 30.04 -10.77
CA VAL A 431 13.25 30.81 -11.92
C VAL A 431 14.74 30.54 -12.14
N SER A 432 15.51 30.37 -11.06
CA SER A 432 16.95 30.05 -11.14
C SER A 432 17.19 28.66 -11.71
N GLU A 433 16.42 27.66 -11.25
CA GLU A 433 16.51 26.29 -11.75
C GLU A 433 16.03 26.14 -13.19
N GLN A 434 14.96 26.85 -13.57
CA GLN A 434 14.49 26.89 -14.95
C GLN A 434 15.53 27.55 -15.87
N ALA A 435 16.22 28.60 -15.41
CA ALA A 435 17.32 29.20 -16.14
C ALA A 435 18.52 28.24 -16.25
N ALA A 436 18.88 27.54 -15.18
CA ALA A 436 19.95 26.54 -15.20
C ALA A 436 19.64 25.38 -16.16
N LEU A 437 18.39 24.93 -16.20
CA LEU A 437 17.93 23.94 -17.17
C LEU A 437 18.03 24.46 -18.61
N ALA A 438 17.50 25.66 -18.86
CA ALA A 438 17.52 26.27 -20.19
C ALA A 438 18.97 26.46 -20.68
N PHE A 439 19.90 26.84 -19.80
CA PHE A 439 21.33 26.92 -20.10
C PHE A 439 21.91 25.55 -20.48
N ARG A 440 21.66 24.51 -19.67
CA ARG A 440 22.12 23.13 -19.93
C ARG A 440 21.58 22.57 -21.24
N MET A 441 20.35 22.93 -21.62
CA MET A 441 19.71 22.51 -22.86
C MET A 441 20.02 23.42 -24.08
N ALA A 442 20.84 24.46 -23.90
CA ALA A 442 21.10 25.49 -24.90
C ALA A 442 19.82 26.18 -25.45
N ASP A 443 18.79 26.29 -24.61
CA ASP A 443 17.56 27.02 -24.92
C ASP A 443 17.71 28.51 -24.61
N PHE A 444 18.38 29.20 -25.53
CA PHE A 444 18.71 30.62 -25.37
C PHE A 444 17.47 31.54 -25.47
N GLU A 445 16.39 31.11 -26.12
CA GLU A 445 15.17 31.91 -26.20
C GLU A 445 14.44 31.97 -24.86
N THR A 446 14.33 30.83 -24.16
CA THR A 446 13.78 30.80 -22.79
C THR A 446 14.61 31.66 -21.84
N LEU A 447 15.95 31.57 -21.88
CA LEU A 447 16.81 32.44 -21.07
C LEU A 447 16.65 33.93 -21.39
N ARG A 448 16.46 34.27 -22.66
CA ARG A 448 16.23 35.66 -23.08
C ARG A 448 14.92 36.20 -22.52
N VAL A 449 13.85 35.40 -22.52
CA VAL A 449 12.57 35.75 -21.89
C VAL A 449 12.72 35.91 -20.38
N LEU A 450 13.28 34.91 -19.69
CA LEU A 450 13.48 34.95 -18.23
C LEU A 450 14.33 36.16 -17.79
N SER A 451 15.38 36.50 -18.54
CA SER A 451 16.24 37.66 -18.25
C SER A 451 15.52 39.01 -18.36
N ARG A 452 14.41 39.09 -19.12
CA ARG A 452 13.58 40.30 -19.23
C ARG A 452 12.49 40.35 -18.18
N GLU A 453 11.92 39.20 -17.83
CA GLU A 453 10.83 39.09 -16.86
C GLU A 453 11.32 39.22 -15.42
N VAL A 454 12.50 38.65 -15.10
CA VAL A 454 13.07 38.66 -13.74
C VAL A 454 14.54 39.12 -13.78
N PRO A 455 14.80 40.41 -14.09
CA PRO A 455 16.16 40.93 -14.22
C PRO A 455 16.91 41.00 -12.86
N GLU A 456 16.20 41.04 -11.75
CA GLU A 456 16.79 41.19 -10.40
C GLU A 456 17.36 39.88 -9.84
N ASN A 457 17.11 38.73 -10.47
CA ASN A 457 17.63 37.45 -10.02
C ASN A 457 19.10 37.25 -10.48
N PRO A 458 20.07 37.12 -9.55
CA PRO A 458 21.49 37.04 -9.86
C PRO A 458 21.86 35.83 -10.74
N ASP A 459 21.24 34.68 -10.51
CA ASP A 459 21.55 33.45 -11.25
C ASP A 459 21.04 33.52 -12.69
N VAL A 460 19.85 34.08 -12.89
CA VAL A 460 19.28 34.32 -14.22
C VAL A 460 20.16 35.31 -15.00
N ALA A 461 20.56 36.42 -14.37
CA ALA A 461 21.42 37.42 -15.00
C ALA A 461 22.79 36.84 -15.39
N ARG A 462 23.39 36.02 -14.50
CA ARG A 462 24.65 35.31 -14.75
C ARG A 462 24.54 34.36 -15.94
N LEU A 463 23.55 33.46 -15.94
CA LEU A 463 23.35 32.46 -17.00
C LEU A 463 22.94 33.08 -18.34
N ALA A 464 22.15 34.15 -18.31
CA ALA A 464 21.80 34.92 -19.50
C ALA A 464 23.03 35.63 -20.09
N SER A 465 23.92 36.18 -19.25
CA SER A 465 25.17 36.81 -19.70
C SER A 465 26.13 35.79 -20.32
N MET A 466 26.30 34.61 -19.71
CA MET A 466 27.07 33.50 -20.30
C MET A 466 26.49 33.06 -21.65
N SER A 467 25.16 32.97 -21.75
CA SER A 467 24.48 32.62 -23.00
C SER A 467 24.63 33.68 -24.09
N ALA A 468 24.60 34.96 -23.71
CA ALA A 468 24.85 36.07 -24.63
C ALA A 468 26.29 36.04 -25.17
N ILE A 469 27.25 35.62 -24.35
CA ILE A 469 28.64 35.39 -24.78
C ILE A 469 28.69 34.25 -25.82
N MET A 470 28.06 33.12 -25.52
CA MET A 470 28.04 31.95 -26.43
C MET A 470 27.36 32.25 -27.76
N THR A 471 26.25 32.99 -27.74
CA THR A 471 25.45 33.36 -28.94
C THR A 471 25.95 34.61 -29.66
N GLN A 472 26.95 35.31 -29.11
CA GLN A 472 27.58 36.50 -29.69
C GLN A 472 26.65 37.73 -29.79
N ASP A 473 25.64 37.79 -28.93
CA ASP A 473 24.64 38.86 -28.90
C ASP A 473 25.05 39.98 -27.93
N LYS A 474 25.71 41.02 -28.46
CA LYS A 474 26.20 42.16 -27.68
C LYS A 474 25.07 42.97 -27.04
N ALA A 475 23.90 43.04 -27.68
CA ALA A 475 22.77 43.80 -27.15
C ALA A 475 22.17 43.09 -25.94
N TRP A 476 22.03 41.77 -26.01
CA TRP A 476 21.58 40.95 -24.89
C TRP A 476 22.60 40.95 -23.74
N LEU A 477 23.90 40.87 -24.03
CA LEU A 477 24.95 40.94 -23.01
C LEU A 477 24.93 42.26 -22.24
N GLN A 478 24.67 43.39 -22.92
CA GLN A 478 24.56 44.70 -22.26
C GLN A 478 23.32 44.79 -21.36
N GLN A 479 22.21 44.16 -21.74
CA GLN A 479 20.98 44.16 -20.95
C GLN A 479 21.09 43.24 -19.73
N ALA A 480 21.53 42.00 -19.91
CA ALA A 480 21.69 41.03 -18.83
C ALA A 480 22.84 41.42 -17.88
N GLY A 481 23.96 41.90 -18.44
CA GLY A 481 25.17 42.27 -17.70
C GLY A 481 24.99 43.43 -16.72
N ALA A 482 23.94 44.25 -16.88
CA ALA A 482 23.64 45.36 -15.97
C ALA A 482 23.19 44.90 -14.57
N HIS A 483 22.70 43.67 -14.45
CA HIS A 483 22.12 43.10 -13.23
C HIS A 483 22.94 41.93 -12.66
N VAL A 484 24.09 41.62 -13.25
CA VAL A 484 24.95 40.53 -12.80
C VAL A 484 25.61 40.87 -11.46
N PRO A 485 25.59 39.96 -10.47
CA PRO A 485 26.36 40.14 -9.24
C PRO A 485 27.86 40.15 -9.56
N LEU A 486 28.58 41.11 -9.00
CA LEU A 486 30.03 41.27 -9.18
C LEU A 486 30.82 40.49 -8.10
N ASP A 487 30.34 39.30 -7.75
CA ASP A 487 31.07 38.39 -6.86
C ASP A 487 32.20 37.68 -7.62
N VAL A 488 33.21 37.22 -6.86
CA VAL A 488 34.44 36.62 -7.42
C VAL A 488 34.13 35.40 -8.28
N GLY A 489 33.22 34.52 -7.85
CA GLY A 489 32.85 33.31 -8.58
C GLY A 489 32.17 33.61 -9.92
N THR A 490 31.21 34.54 -9.93
CA THR A 490 30.52 34.97 -11.17
C THR A 490 31.47 35.62 -12.17
N LEU A 491 32.38 36.48 -11.71
CA LEU A 491 33.36 37.13 -12.57
C LEU A 491 34.30 36.12 -13.24
N VAL A 492 34.76 35.11 -12.49
CA VAL A 492 35.59 34.02 -13.03
C VAL A 492 34.82 33.20 -14.05
N ALA A 493 33.59 32.79 -13.76
CA ALA A 493 32.75 32.02 -14.68
C ALA A 493 32.49 32.75 -16.02
N LEU A 494 32.33 34.08 -15.98
CA LEU A 494 32.13 34.88 -17.18
C LEU A 494 33.39 34.97 -18.05
N ILE A 495 34.58 35.19 -17.46
CA ILE A 495 35.82 35.25 -18.24
C ILE A 495 36.20 33.87 -18.81
N GLU A 496 35.90 32.78 -18.11
CA GLU A 496 36.07 31.42 -18.59
C GLU A 496 35.16 31.17 -19.80
N CYS A 497 33.90 31.58 -19.72
CA CYS A 497 32.95 31.48 -20.83
C CYS A 497 33.39 32.30 -22.05
N ASP A 498 33.90 33.52 -21.86
CA ASP A 498 34.39 34.40 -22.93
C ASP A 498 35.69 33.88 -23.56
N ALA A 499 36.58 33.29 -22.75
CA ALA A 499 37.78 32.61 -23.23
C ALA A 499 37.42 31.37 -24.07
N ALA A 500 36.44 30.57 -23.63
CA ALA A 500 35.94 29.42 -24.38
C ALA A 500 35.28 29.81 -25.71
N ALA A 501 34.56 30.95 -25.74
CA ALA A 501 33.97 31.50 -26.96
C ALA A 501 35.02 32.12 -27.91
N GLY A 502 36.20 32.49 -27.39
CA GLY A 502 37.37 32.96 -28.15
C GLY A 502 37.24 34.35 -28.79
N LYS A 503 36.14 35.08 -28.52
CA LYS A 503 35.85 36.39 -29.13
C LYS A 503 36.05 37.59 -28.20
N TRP A 504 36.29 37.36 -26.91
CA TRP A 504 36.66 38.39 -25.93
C TRP A 504 35.69 39.58 -25.92
N MET A 505 34.40 39.29 -25.77
CA MET A 505 33.33 40.28 -25.87
C MET A 505 33.04 41.06 -24.58
N LEU A 506 33.55 40.60 -23.43
CA LEU A 506 33.35 41.27 -22.15
C LEU A 506 34.06 42.65 -22.09
N PRO A 507 33.49 43.65 -21.40
CA PRO A 507 34.15 44.94 -21.18
C PRO A 507 35.51 44.82 -20.48
N SER A 508 36.47 45.64 -20.88
CA SER A 508 37.82 45.68 -20.27
C SER A 508 37.82 45.98 -18.77
N SER A 509 36.75 46.60 -18.24
CA SER A 509 36.56 46.84 -16.81
C SER A 509 36.36 45.56 -15.99
N ILE A 510 35.76 44.52 -16.57
CA ILE A 510 35.57 43.23 -15.90
C ILE A 510 36.92 42.53 -15.75
N TYR A 511 37.72 42.51 -16.82
CA TYR A 511 39.06 41.93 -16.79
C TYR A 511 40.01 42.64 -15.81
N SER A 512 39.98 43.97 -15.74
CA SER A 512 40.79 44.71 -14.77
C SER A 512 40.31 44.57 -13.32
N THR A 513 39.05 44.18 -13.12
CA THR A 513 38.51 43.83 -11.80
C THR A 513 38.99 42.44 -11.39
N VAL A 514 38.99 41.49 -12.31
CA VAL A 514 39.48 40.12 -12.07
C VAL A 514 40.99 40.07 -11.81
N GLU A 515 41.78 40.93 -12.45
CA GLU A 515 43.23 41.12 -12.16
C GLU A 515 43.53 41.50 -10.70
N ARG A 516 42.55 42.07 -9.99
CA ARG A 516 42.70 42.51 -8.59
C ARG A 516 42.22 41.47 -7.57
N ILE A 517 41.70 40.33 -8.04
CA ILE A 517 41.23 39.25 -7.18
C ILE A 517 42.44 38.43 -6.73
N ASP A 518 42.69 38.40 -5.42
CA ASP A 518 43.87 37.74 -4.85
C ASP A 518 43.54 36.37 -4.21
N ASP A 519 42.37 35.82 -4.52
CA ASP A 519 41.87 34.57 -3.96
C ASP A 519 42.67 33.36 -4.47
N GLN A 520 43.12 32.53 -3.53
CA GLN A 520 44.09 31.46 -3.78
C GLN A 520 43.48 30.28 -4.57
N GLU A 521 42.15 30.14 -4.59
CA GLU A 521 41.44 29.12 -5.36
C GLU A 521 41.36 29.42 -6.87
N TYR A 522 41.37 30.70 -7.24
CA TYR A 522 41.09 31.16 -8.61
C TYR A 522 42.30 31.77 -9.33
N ARG A 523 43.38 32.10 -8.60
CA ARG A 523 44.55 32.82 -9.13
C ARG A 523 45.16 32.16 -10.38
N ASP A 524 45.41 30.86 -10.32
CA ASP A 524 46.05 30.12 -11.44
C ASP A 524 45.14 30.10 -12.70
N ARG A 525 43.82 29.95 -12.50
CA ARG A 525 42.83 29.96 -13.59
C ARG A 525 42.73 31.35 -14.24
N ILE A 526 42.69 32.39 -13.41
CA ILE A 526 42.65 33.79 -13.85
C ILE A 526 43.90 34.15 -14.66
N GLU A 527 45.09 33.82 -14.18
CA GLU A 527 46.35 34.11 -14.87
C GLU A 527 46.43 33.42 -16.24
N SER A 528 45.97 32.17 -16.33
CA SER A 528 45.91 31.42 -17.59
C SER A 528 45.00 32.11 -18.62
N ILE A 529 43.81 32.54 -18.21
CA ILE A 529 42.83 33.21 -19.08
C ILE A 529 43.33 34.58 -19.54
N LEU A 530 43.91 35.37 -18.64
CA LEU A 530 44.51 36.67 -18.98
C LEU A 530 45.69 36.51 -19.95
N GLY A 531 46.50 35.46 -19.78
CA GLY A 531 47.55 35.07 -20.71
C GLY A 531 47.01 34.71 -22.10
N MET A 532 45.92 33.94 -22.17
CA MET A 532 45.24 33.63 -23.45
C MET A 532 44.70 34.89 -24.12
N ARG A 533 44.10 35.81 -23.36
CA ARG A 533 43.59 37.08 -23.88
C ARG A 533 44.70 37.95 -24.45
N ALA A 534 45.82 38.08 -23.73
CA ALA A 534 46.96 38.87 -24.19
C ALA A 534 47.53 38.32 -25.50
N ARG A 535 47.60 36.98 -25.65
CA ARG A 535 48.00 36.33 -26.91
C ARG A 535 47.00 36.58 -28.03
N ALA A 536 45.70 36.48 -27.76
CA ALA A 536 44.65 36.69 -28.75
C ALA A 536 44.54 38.16 -29.20
N MET A 537 44.66 39.13 -28.29
CA MET A 537 44.65 40.56 -28.63
C MET A 537 45.98 41.04 -29.23
N GLY A 538 47.09 40.36 -28.93
CA GLY A 538 48.39 40.60 -29.55
C GLY A 538 48.57 39.92 -30.92
N ALA A 539 47.69 38.97 -31.27
CA ALA A 539 47.66 38.30 -32.57
C ALA A 539 46.94 39.18 -33.61
N ASN A 540 47.59 40.27 -34.01
CA ASN A 540 47.25 40.91 -35.29
C ASN A 540 47.33 39.83 -36.39
N SER A 541 46.29 39.69 -37.20
CA SER A 541 46.28 38.75 -38.33
C SER A 541 47.54 38.98 -39.18
N ARG A 542 48.50 38.05 -39.10
CA ARG A 542 49.70 38.13 -39.91
C ARG A 542 49.33 37.71 -41.33
N THR A 543 49.48 38.61 -42.29
CA THR A 543 49.49 38.25 -43.70
C THR A 543 50.78 37.47 -43.95
N ILE A 544 50.67 36.16 -44.08
CA ILE A 544 51.79 35.26 -44.37
C ILE A 544 51.88 35.12 -45.90
N GLU A 545 53.05 35.36 -46.48
CA GLU A 545 53.27 35.06 -47.89
C GLU A 545 53.17 33.55 -48.12
N LEU A 546 52.53 33.11 -49.22
CA LEU A 546 52.24 31.69 -49.46
C LEU A 546 53.49 30.78 -49.39
N ALA A 547 54.68 31.33 -49.68
CA ALA A 547 55.95 30.63 -49.62
C ALA A 547 56.49 30.40 -48.19
N ALA A 548 56.03 31.17 -47.21
CA ALA A 548 56.47 31.08 -45.81
C ALA A 548 55.57 30.17 -44.95
N ILE A 549 54.49 29.63 -45.51
CA ILE A 549 53.56 28.72 -44.83
C ILE A 549 54.25 27.48 -44.25
N PRO A 550 55.18 26.80 -44.96
CA PRO A 550 55.83 25.61 -44.40
C PRO A 550 56.68 25.91 -43.16
N ASP A 551 57.41 27.03 -43.18
CA ASP A 551 58.30 27.43 -42.09
C ASP A 551 57.51 27.94 -40.88
N GLU A 552 56.42 28.70 -41.10
CA GLU A 552 55.51 29.15 -40.05
C GLU A 552 54.75 27.96 -39.42
N LEU A 553 54.31 26.97 -40.20
CA LEU A 553 53.69 25.75 -39.67
C LEU A 553 54.65 24.92 -38.83
N ALA A 554 55.92 24.80 -39.26
CA ALA A 554 56.95 24.12 -38.48
C ALA A 554 57.25 24.85 -37.15
N LEU A 555 57.22 26.18 -37.17
CA LEU A 555 57.34 27.02 -35.97
C LEU A 555 56.14 26.86 -35.02
N ILE A 556 54.93 26.80 -35.57
CA ILE A 556 53.70 26.57 -34.80
C ILE A 556 53.70 25.17 -34.20
N GLU A 557 54.07 24.14 -34.97
CA GLU A 557 54.20 22.75 -34.50
C GLU A 557 55.25 22.62 -33.38
N ALA A 558 56.39 23.31 -33.51
CA ALA A 558 57.39 23.40 -32.45
C ALA A 558 56.86 24.09 -31.19
N SER A 559 56.05 25.16 -31.34
CA SER A 559 55.46 25.91 -30.22
C SER A 559 54.33 25.18 -29.50
N LEU A 560 53.55 24.36 -30.23
CA LEU A 560 52.51 23.50 -29.67
C LEU A 560 53.14 22.33 -28.90
N ASN A 561 54.23 21.76 -29.42
CA ASN A 561 54.97 20.70 -28.75
C ASN A 561 55.74 21.18 -27.50
N SER A 562 56.18 22.44 -27.46
CA SER A 562 56.84 22.99 -26.26
C SER A 562 55.86 23.29 -25.11
N ASN A 563 54.63 23.71 -25.42
CA ASN A 563 53.61 23.98 -24.40
C ASN A 563 52.91 22.73 -23.87
N ALA A 564 53.04 21.58 -24.53
CA ALA A 564 52.44 20.31 -24.09
C ALA A 564 53.16 19.65 -22.90
N TRP A 565 54.35 20.15 -22.50
CA TRP A 565 55.18 19.57 -21.45
C TRP A 565 55.34 20.45 -20.20
N GLU A 566 54.61 21.57 -20.11
CA GLU A 566 54.47 22.37 -18.89
C GLU A 566 52.98 22.48 -18.52
N MET A 567 52.40 21.36 -18.06
CA MET A 567 51.27 21.39 -17.12
C MET A 567 51.65 20.52 -15.92
N PRO A 568 51.54 21.01 -14.66
CA PRO A 568 51.47 20.12 -13.51
C PRO A 568 50.19 19.27 -13.51
#